data_AF-A0A177P9N0-F1
#
_entry.id   AF-A0A177P9N0-F1
#
_cell.length_a   1.000
_cell.length_b   1.000
_cell.length_c   1.000
_cell.angle_alpha   90.00
_cell.angle_beta   90.00
_cell.angle_gamma   90.00
#
_symmetry.space_group_name_H-M   'P 1'
#
loop_
_entity.id
_entity.type
_entity.pdbx_description
1 polymer ?
#
loop_
_entity_poly.entity_id
_entity_poly.type
_entity_poly.pdbx_seq_one_letter_code
_entity_poly.pdbx_strand_id
1 'polypeptide(L)'
;MGPEPERFEFRGEMLTIKELAARAGVPVVTMRDRLKRSHCATVEEAVSKEFHKRSDAPRYEYEGRSLPLREWAKIAGLSVECLGQRMRDGMTFAEAITKRPVRKSDQARQMTALRMAAKEAAE
;
A
#
# COMPACT_ATOMS: atom_id res chain seq x y z
N MET A 1 28.59 26.72 -1.81
CA MET A 1 28.57 25.93 -0.56
C MET A 1 27.18 25.33 -0.41
N GLY A 2 27.07 24.00 -0.35
CA GLY A 2 25.79 23.36 0.01
C GLY A 2 25.47 23.55 1.50
N PRO A 3 24.22 23.35 1.94
CA PRO A 3 23.88 23.43 3.35
C PRO A 3 24.68 22.39 4.14
N GLU A 4 25.22 22.79 5.29
CA GLU A 4 25.86 21.86 6.20
C GLU A 4 24.87 20.75 6.60
N PRO A 5 25.31 19.49 6.64
CA PRO A 5 24.44 18.40 7.02
C PRO A 5 24.06 18.52 8.50
N GLU A 6 22.76 18.47 8.77
CA GLU A 6 22.19 18.44 10.11
C GLU A 6 22.78 17.25 10.91
N ARG A 7 23.29 17.55 12.11
CA ARG A 7 23.94 16.58 13.01
C ARG A 7 23.03 16.30 14.19
N PHE A 8 23.02 15.04 14.61
CA PHE A 8 22.16 14.50 15.65
C PHE A 8 23.03 13.80 16.68
N GLU A 9 22.74 14.03 17.96
CA GLU A 9 23.39 13.32 19.04
C GLU A 9 22.87 11.88 19.11
N PHE A 10 23.78 10.91 19.08
CA PHE A 10 23.50 9.50 19.29
C PHE A 10 24.63 8.88 20.10
N ARG A 11 24.33 8.42 21.31
CA ARG A 11 25.30 7.81 22.25
C ARG A 11 26.54 8.67 22.54
N GLY A 12 26.37 10.00 22.60
CA GLY A 12 27.45 10.95 22.84
C GLY A 12 28.29 11.32 21.61
N GLU A 13 27.91 10.84 20.43
CA GLU A 13 28.53 11.20 19.15
C GLU A 13 27.58 12.06 18.29
N MET A 14 28.12 13.06 17.60
CA MET A 14 27.37 13.92 16.68
C MET A 14 27.41 13.33 15.27
N LEU A 15 26.39 12.54 14.93
CA LEU A 15 26.30 11.82 13.66
C LEU A 15 25.37 12.53 12.67
N THR A 16 25.69 12.42 11.38
CA THR A 16 24.79 12.85 10.31
C THR A 16 23.69 11.82 10.06
N ILE A 17 22.59 12.25 9.41
CA ILE A 17 21.51 11.34 8.99
C ILE A 17 22.05 10.14 8.17
N LYS A 18 23.09 10.37 7.35
CA LYS A 18 23.70 9.33 6.52
C LYS A 18 24.37 8.24 7.38
N GLU A 19 25.07 8.65 8.42
CA GLU A 19 25.75 7.74 9.36
C GLU A 19 24.73 6.98 10.21
N LEU A 20 23.70 7.68 10.72
CA LEU A 20 22.60 7.05 11.44
C LEU A 20 21.88 6.00 10.57
N ALA A 21 21.60 6.33 9.31
CA ALA A 21 20.95 5.42 8.38
C ALA A 21 21.79 4.17 8.11
N ALA A 22 23.11 4.34 7.91
CA ALA A 22 24.04 3.23 7.74
C ALA A 22 24.08 2.34 8.98
N ARG A 23 24.08 2.94 10.17
CA ARG A 23 24.10 2.22 11.45
C ARG A 23 22.82 1.45 11.74
N ALA A 24 21.68 2.00 11.33
CA ALA A 24 20.37 1.33 11.42
C ALA A 24 20.11 0.32 10.29
N GLY A 25 20.96 0.27 9.26
CA GLY A 25 20.74 -0.57 8.09
C GLY A 25 19.53 -0.16 7.23
N VAL A 26 19.14 1.12 7.26
CA VAL A 26 17.97 1.65 6.54
C VAL A 26 18.36 2.68 5.48
N PRO A 27 17.51 2.92 4.45
CA PRO A 27 17.74 4.01 3.51
C PRO A 27 17.76 5.38 4.20
N VAL A 28 18.61 6.29 3.73
CA VAL A 28 18.71 7.67 4.25
C VAL A 28 17.36 8.38 4.23
N VAL A 29 16.55 8.16 3.19
CA VAL A 29 15.20 8.71 3.08
C VAL A 29 14.30 8.19 4.21
N THR A 30 14.39 6.91 4.55
CA THR A 30 13.67 6.32 5.68
C THR A 30 14.13 6.91 7.01
N MET A 31 15.44 7.07 7.21
CA MET A 31 15.96 7.70 8.43
C MET A 31 15.50 9.16 8.56
N ARG A 32 15.55 9.93 7.47
CA ARG A 32 15.03 11.30 7.42
C ARG A 32 13.53 11.34 7.74
N ASP A 33 12.74 10.40 7.21
CA ASP A 33 11.31 10.32 7.49
C ASP A 33 11.02 9.98 8.95
N ARG A 34 11.81 9.08 9.56
CA ARG A 34 11.74 8.73 10.99
C ARG A 34 12.04 9.92 11.90
N LEU A 35 13.01 10.75 11.54
CA LEU A 35 13.40 11.95 12.30
C LEU A 35 12.45 13.13 12.08
N LYS A 36 11.85 13.24 10.88
CA LYS A 36 10.94 14.35 10.52
C LYS A 36 9.49 14.10 10.94
N ARG A 37 9.03 12.85 10.93
CA ARG A 37 7.67 12.48 11.34
C ARG A 37 7.67 12.12 12.82
N SER A 38 6.60 12.48 13.53
CA SER A 38 6.40 12.25 14.98
C SER A 38 6.36 10.78 15.43
N HIS A 39 6.81 9.83 14.61
CA HIS A 39 6.79 8.39 14.88
C HIS A 39 7.98 7.88 15.69
N CYS A 40 8.98 8.71 15.93
CA CYS A 40 10.12 8.45 16.81
C CYS A 40 10.31 9.69 17.68
N ALA A 41 10.31 9.52 19.01
CA ALA A 41 10.52 10.65 19.91
C ALA A 41 12.00 11.06 20.01
N THR A 42 12.92 10.13 19.70
CA THR A 42 14.37 10.34 19.81
C THR A 42 15.14 9.71 18.64
N VAL A 43 16.38 10.17 18.45
CA VAL A 43 17.34 9.62 17.48
C VAL A 43 17.61 8.14 17.76
N GLU A 44 17.69 7.76 19.04
CA GLU A 44 17.92 6.37 19.44
C GLU A 44 16.78 5.44 19.00
N GLU A 45 15.53 5.87 19.19
CA GLU A 45 14.39 5.11 18.67
C GLU A 45 14.41 5.02 17.15
N ALA A 46 14.77 6.10 16.45
CA ALA A 46 14.85 6.10 15.00
C ALA A 46 15.89 5.10 14.46
N VAL A 47 17.01 4.92 15.16
CA VAL A 47 18.06 3.95 14.80
C VAL A 47 17.67 2.53 15.20
N SER A 48 17.10 2.35 16.39
CA SER A 48 16.77 1.03 16.96
C SER A 48 15.57 0.37 16.27
N LYS A 49 14.61 1.17 15.78
CA LYS A 49 13.35 0.65 15.22
C LYS A 49 13.58 -0.26 14.01
N GLU A 50 13.18 -1.52 14.18
CA GLU A 50 13.33 -2.56 13.17
C GLU A 50 12.66 -2.15 11.85
N PHE A 51 13.45 -2.13 10.78
CA PHE A 51 12.95 -1.88 9.44
C PHE A 51 12.35 -3.15 8.87
N HIS A 52 11.05 -3.29 9.06
CA HIS A 52 10.27 -4.27 8.32
C HIS A 52 10.22 -3.82 6.87
N LYS A 53 11.00 -4.47 6.00
CA LYS A 53 10.69 -4.47 4.56
C LYS A 53 9.21 -4.83 4.48
N ARG A 54 8.40 -4.14 3.65
CA ARG A 54 6.99 -4.53 3.48
C ARG A 54 6.99 -5.99 3.03
N SER A 55 6.77 -6.88 3.99
CA SER A 55 6.86 -8.32 3.80
C SER A 55 5.87 -8.70 2.74
N ASP A 56 6.29 -9.65 1.91
CA ASP A 56 5.61 -10.24 0.77
C ASP A 56 4.11 -9.95 0.76
N ALA A 57 3.71 -9.07 -0.14
CA ALA A 57 2.29 -8.81 -0.37
C ALA A 57 1.58 -10.16 -0.51
N PRO A 58 0.42 -10.35 0.15
CA PRO A 58 -0.26 -11.65 0.19
C PRO A 58 -0.38 -12.22 -1.22
N ARG A 59 0.07 -13.46 -1.37
CA ARG A 59 -0.03 -14.21 -2.62
C ARG A 59 -1.36 -14.93 -2.62
N TYR A 60 -2.03 -14.89 -3.76
CA TYR A 60 -3.31 -15.51 -3.97
C TYR A 60 -3.14 -16.58 -5.04
N GLU A 61 -3.64 -17.77 -4.73
CA GLU A 61 -3.66 -18.89 -5.67
C GLU A 61 -4.97 -18.89 -6.44
N TYR A 62 -4.87 -18.89 -7.76
CA TYR A 62 -6.01 -19.04 -8.66
C TYR A 62 -5.56 -19.71 -9.95
N GLU A 63 -6.33 -20.68 -10.44
CA GLU A 63 -6.02 -21.47 -11.66
C GLU A 63 -4.58 -22.04 -11.67
N GLY A 64 -4.11 -22.55 -10.53
CA GLY A 64 -2.78 -23.16 -10.41
C GLY A 64 -1.61 -22.17 -10.46
N ARG A 65 -1.87 -20.86 -10.37
CA ARG A 65 -0.85 -19.81 -10.28
C ARG A 65 -0.91 -19.14 -8.91
N SER A 66 0.22 -19.05 -8.21
CA SER A 66 0.35 -18.32 -6.95
C SER A 66 1.11 -17.01 -7.19
N LEU A 67 0.36 -15.91 -7.30
CA LEU A 67 0.89 -14.59 -7.63
C LEU A 67 0.43 -13.54 -6.60
N PRO A 68 1.20 -12.47 -6.37
CA PRO A 68 0.78 -11.38 -5.50
C PRO A 68 -0.40 -10.61 -6.12
N LEU A 69 -1.24 -10.02 -5.28
CA LEU A 69 -2.46 -9.30 -5.71
C LEU A 69 -2.22 -8.26 -6.82
N ARG A 70 -1.05 -7.62 -6.84
CA ARG A 70 -0.65 -6.66 -7.89
C ARG A 70 -0.52 -7.28 -9.27
N GLU A 71 -0.02 -8.51 -9.35
CA GLU A 71 0.16 -9.19 -10.64
C GLU A 71 -1.19 -9.70 -11.12
N TRP A 72 -2.03 -10.22 -10.22
CA TRP A 72 -3.43 -10.54 -10.53
C TRP A 72 -4.22 -9.33 -11.02
N ALA A 73 -4.01 -8.17 -10.40
CA ALA A 73 -4.60 -6.91 -10.84
C ALA A 73 -4.18 -6.57 -12.29
N LYS A 74 -2.90 -6.71 -12.63
CA LYS A 74 -2.41 -6.51 -14.00
C LYS A 74 -3.01 -7.52 -14.98
N ILE A 75 -3.03 -8.80 -14.64
CA ILE A 75 -3.55 -9.88 -15.49
C ILE A 75 -5.05 -9.67 -15.76
N ALA A 76 -5.82 -9.28 -14.74
CA ALA A 76 -7.24 -9.01 -14.85
C ALA A 76 -7.57 -7.61 -15.42
N GLY A 77 -6.57 -6.75 -15.64
CA GLY A 77 -6.77 -5.36 -16.05
C GLY A 77 -7.50 -4.51 -15.01
N LEU A 78 -7.35 -4.85 -13.73
CA LEU A 78 -7.99 -4.20 -12.58
C LEU A 78 -6.95 -3.43 -11.75
N SER A 79 -7.41 -2.46 -10.98
CA SER A 79 -6.60 -1.85 -9.92
C SER A 79 -6.57 -2.75 -8.68
N VAL A 80 -5.44 -2.80 -7.98
CA VAL A 80 -5.30 -3.51 -6.69
C VAL A 80 -6.39 -3.07 -5.69
N GLU A 81 -6.71 -1.78 -5.71
CA GLU A 81 -7.75 -1.19 -4.87
C GLU A 81 -9.15 -1.73 -5.21
N CYS A 82 -9.45 -1.94 -6.50
CA CYS A 82 -10.72 -2.57 -6.91
C CYS A 82 -10.82 -4.01 -6.42
N LEU A 83 -9.74 -4.80 -6.54
CA LEU A 83 -9.72 -6.17 -6.02
C LEU A 83 -9.88 -6.18 -4.50
N GLY A 84 -9.16 -5.31 -3.78
CA GLY A 84 -9.28 -5.18 -2.33
C GLY A 84 -10.66 -4.70 -1.87
N GLN A 85 -11.30 -3.80 -2.63
CA GLN A 85 -12.67 -3.36 -2.34
C GLN A 85 -13.67 -4.51 -2.53
N ARG A 86 -13.56 -5.29 -3.61
CA ARG A 86 -14.43 -6.44 -3.87
C ARG A 86 -14.31 -7.51 -2.79
N MET A 87 -13.09 -7.81 -2.34
CA MET A 87 -12.88 -8.75 -1.24
C MET A 87 -13.47 -8.25 0.09
N ARG A 88 -13.40 -6.95 0.36
CA ARG A 88 -14.06 -6.33 1.53
C ARG A 88 -15.57 -6.37 1.45
N ASP A 89 -16.13 -6.36 0.24
CA ASP A 89 -17.56 -6.49 -0.04
C ASP A 89 -18.05 -7.95 0.14
N GLY A 90 -17.19 -8.88 0.56
CA GLY A 90 -17.52 -10.29 0.75
C GLY A 90 -17.38 -11.15 -0.51
N MET A 91 -16.83 -10.59 -1.59
CA MET A 91 -16.61 -11.32 -2.85
C MET A 91 -15.40 -12.25 -2.74
N THR A 92 -15.50 -13.46 -3.27
CA THR A 92 -14.37 -14.40 -3.32
C THR A 92 -13.29 -13.92 -4.29
N PHE A 93 -12.06 -14.40 -4.13
CA PHE A 93 -10.93 -14.01 -5.00
C PHE A 93 -11.23 -14.27 -6.48
N ALA A 94 -11.79 -15.44 -6.79
CA ALA A 94 -12.21 -15.87 -8.13
C ALA A 94 -13.23 -14.91 -8.76
N GLU A 95 -14.27 -14.54 -8.01
CA GLU A 95 -15.28 -13.59 -8.45
C GLU A 95 -14.68 -12.19 -8.64
N ALA A 96 -13.76 -11.79 -7.75
CA ALA A 96 -13.13 -10.49 -7.78
C ALA A 96 -12.26 -10.26 -9.02
N ILE A 97 -11.58 -11.30 -9.54
CA ILE A 97 -10.76 -11.20 -10.76
C ILE A 97 -11.56 -11.42 -12.05
N THR A 98 -12.65 -12.20 -11.99
CA THR A 98 -13.47 -12.53 -13.17
C THR A 98 -14.44 -11.40 -13.53
N LYS A 99 -14.94 -10.67 -12.53
CA LYS A 99 -15.94 -9.62 -12.76
C LYS A 99 -15.32 -8.44 -13.52
N ARG A 100 -15.79 -8.22 -14.75
CA ARG A 100 -15.32 -7.14 -15.65
C ARG A 100 -15.29 -5.78 -14.93
N PRO A 101 -14.30 -4.90 -15.18
CA PRO A 101 -14.32 -3.56 -14.61
C PRO A 101 -15.51 -2.78 -15.20
N VAL A 102 -16.52 -2.53 -14.37
CA VAL A 102 -17.41 -1.38 -14.56
C VAL A 102 -16.52 -0.15 -14.40
N ARG A 103 -16.16 0.47 -15.54
CA ARG A 103 -15.55 1.80 -15.52
C ARG A 103 -16.46 2.73 -14.71
N LYS A 104 -15.92 3.77 -14.06
CA LYS A 104 -16.73 4.69 -13.24
C LYS A 104 -17.95 5.28 -13.99
N SER A 105 -17.85 5.41 -15.32
CA SER A 105 -18.95 5.81 -16.22
C SER A 105 -20.06 4.76 -16.38
N ASP A 106 -19.76 3.49 -16.09
CA ASP A 106 -20.64 2.34 -16.25
C ASP A 106 -21.40 2.01 -14.95
N GLN A 107 -20.81 2.35 -13.78
CA GLN A 107 -21.47 2.31 -12.46
C GLN A 107 -22.76 3.14 -12.42
N ALA A 108 -22.73 4.36 -12.96
CA ALA A 108 -23.91 5.22 -13.02
C ALA A 108 -25.03 4.60 -13.89
N ARG A 109 -24.66 3.96 -15.01
CA ARG A 109 -25.62 3.28 -15.89
C ARG A 109 -26.18 2.01 -15.26
N GLN A 110 -25.37 1.22 -14.56
CA GLN A 110 -25.84 0.03 -13.86
C GLN A 110 -26.73 0.39 -12.66
N MET A 111 -26.43 1.46 -11.93
CA MET A 111 -27.28 1.92 -10.83
C MET A 111 -28.64 2.44 -11.35
N THR A 112 -28.65 3.14 -12.49
CA THR A 112 -29.88 3.53 -13.17
C THR A 112 -30.64 2.32 -13.73
N ALA A 113 -29.96 1.37 -14.38
CA ALA A 113 -30.58 0.17 -14.95
C ALA A 113 -31.15 -0.76 -13.87
N LEU A 114 -30.45 -0.92 -12.74
CA LEU A 114 -30.93 -1.70 -11.60
C LEU A 114 -32.13 -1.03 -10.92
N ARG A 115 -32.15 0.31 -10.86
CA ARG A 115 -33.27 1.09 -10.31
C ARG A 115 -34.50 1.11 -11.23
N MET A 116 -34.30 0.98 -12.54
CA MET A 116 -35.37 0.80 -13.53
C MET A 116 -35.93 -0.63 -13.50
N ALA A 117 -35.05 -1.64 -13.47
CA ALA A 117 -35.46 -3.04 -13.36
C ALA A 117 -36.21 -3.35 -12.05
N ALA A 118 -35.82 -2.73 -10.94
CA ALA A 118 -36.55 -2.85 -9.67
C ALA A 118 -37.91 -2.13 -9.65
N LYS A 119 -38.14 -1.17 -10.57
CA LYS A 119 -39.42 -0.46 -10.70
C LYS A 119 -40.40 -1.24 -11.60
N GLU A 120 -39.91 -1.92 -12.63
CA GLU A 120 -40.74 -2.77 -13.51
C GLU A 120 -41.16 -4.09 -12.84
N ALA A 121 -40.41 -4.60 -11.87
CA ALA A 121 -40.78 -5.83 -11.14
C ALA A 121 -41.85 -5.61 -10.04
N ALA A 122 -42.30 -4.38 -9.83
CA ALA A 122 -43.27 -4.00 -8.80
C ALA A 122 -44.63 -3.54 -9.38
N GLU A 123 -44.85 -3.73 -10.69
CA GLU A 123 -46.13 -3.49 -11.39
C GLU A 123 -46.72 -4.79 -11.93
#